data_AF-A0A397PN13-F1
#
_entry.id   AF-A0A397PN13-F1
#
_cell.length_a   1.000
_cell.length_b   1.000
_cell.length_c   1.000
_cell.angle_alpha   90.00
_cell.angle_beta   90.00
_cell.angle_gamma   90.00
#
_symmetry.space_group_name_H-M   'P 1'
#
loop_
_entity.id
_entity.type
_entity.pdbx_description
1 polymer ?
#
loop_
_entity_poly.entity_id
_entity_poly.type
_entity_poly.pdbx_seq_one_letter_code
_entity_poly.pdbx_strand_id
1 'polypeptide(L)'
;MPRLRQKQRRRPPPRAFWILVAGLIGCAALLWWHYRNRPDPAPPVVSNRQRLVSAAIAALRADPNVADIVYSPAGDQWDATPIAGTDDATAFARYVCFVLDAQHVIRPATSVRVIDNDRLEASGFDYSRASRGRLTCETETR
;
A
#
# COMPACT_ATOMS: atom_id res chain seq x y z
N MET A 1 49.34 -5.21 -56.28
CA MET A 1 50.25 -5.38 -55.12
C MET A 1 49.62 -4.72 -53.89
N PRO A 2 49.79 -5.29 -52.69
CA PRO A 2 48.76 -5.32 -51.63
C PRO A 2 48.79 -4.11 -50.67
N ARG A 3 47.62 -3.75 -50.12
CA ARG A 3 47.46 -2.76 -49.04
C ARG A 3 48.03 -3.31 -47.73
N LEU A 4 49.14 -2.75 -47.26
CA LEU A 4 49.75 -3.08 -45.97
C LEU A 4 48.82 -2.64 -44.83
N ARG A 5 48.25 -3.62 -44.12
CA ARG A 5 47.47 -3.44 -42.89
C ARG A 5 48.42 -2.97 -41.78
N GLN A 6 48.37 -1.68 -41.45
CA GLN A 6 49.18 -1.10 -40.40
C GLN A 6 48.75 -1.67 -39.03
N LYS A 7 49.55 -2.61 -38.50
CA LYS A 7 49.35 -3.22 -37.18
C LYS A 7 49.68 -2.15 -36.13
N GLN A 8 48.66 -1.44 -35.61
CA GLN A 8 48.82 -0.53 -34.48
C GLN A 8 49.42 -1.32 -33.29
N ARG A 9 50.71 -1.10 -33.01
CA ARG A 9 51.36 -1.57 -31.78
C ARG A 9 50.74 -0.80 -30.62
N ARG A 10 49.79 -1.42 -29.92
CA ARG A 10 49.26 -0.91 -28.66
C ARG A 10 50.41 -0.89 -27.65
N ARG A 11 50.86 0.31 -27.26
CA ARG A 11 51.82 0.47 -26.16
C ARG A 11 51.16 -0.04 -24.88
N PRO A 12 51.88 -0.79 -24.02
CA PRO A 12 51.31 -1.22 -22.75
C PRO A 12 50.94 0.01 -21.91
N PRO A 13 49.80 -0.03 -21.19
CA PRO A 13 49.39 1.09 -20.37
C PRO A 13 50.45 1.38 -19.30
N PRO A 14 50.65 2.66 -18.94
CA PRO A 14 51.64 3.06 -17.95
C PRO A 14 51.33 2.44 -16.59
N ARG A 15 52.34 2.19 -15.77
CA ARG A 15 52.18 1.60 -14.42
C ARG A 15 51.16 2.35 -13.55
N ALA A 16 51.04 3.66 -13.73
CA ALA A 16 50.03 4.50 -13.07
C ALA A 16 48.58 4.05 -13.36
N PHE A 17 48.29 3.51 -14.55
CA PHE A 17 46.98 2.97 -14.90
C PHE A 17 46.62 1.77 -14.02
N TRP A 18 47.57 0.86 -13.80
CA TRP A 18 47.35 -0.32 -12.95
C TRP A 18 47.17 0.04 -11.48
N ILE A 19 47.84 1.09 -11.00
CA ILE A 19 47.65 1.61 -9.63
C ILE A 19 46.23 2.16 -9.46
N LEU A 20 45.71 2.91 -10.43
CA LEU A 20 44.33 3.42 -10.39
C LEU A 20 43.30 2.30 -10.43
N VAL A 21 43.52 1.27 -11.26
CA VAL A 21 42.63 0.10 -11.33
C VAL A 21 42.61 -0.65 -10.00
N ALA A 22 43.78 -0.90 -9.39
CA ALA A 22 43.86 -1.54 -8.08
C ALA A 22 43.16 -0.70 -6.99
N GLY A 23 43.31 0.63 -7.02
CA GLY A 23 42.61 1.54 -6.11
C GLY A 23 41.09 1.45 -6.24
N LEU A 24 40.55 1.44 -7.47
CA LEU A 24 39.11 1.31 -7.72
C LEU A 24 38.57 -0.05 -7.25
N ILE A 25 39.31 -1.14 -7.48
CA ILE A 25 38.92 -2.48 -7.02
C ILE A 25 38.89 -2.52 -5.50
N GLY A 26 39.90 -1.97 -4.81
CA GLY A 26 39.93 -1.88 -3.35
C GLY A 26 38.76 -1.06 -2.80
N CYS A 27 38.44 0.07 -3.44
CA CYS A 27 37.31 0.91 -3.04
C CYS A 27 35.96 0.21 -3.23
N ALA A 28 35.79 -0.53 -4.34
CA ALA A 28 34.59 -1.33 -4.60
C ALA A 28 34.43 -2.47 -3.58
N ALA A 29 35.52 -3.16 -3.23
CA ALA A 29 35.52 -4.22 -2.22
C ALA A 29 35.14 -3.67 -0.82
N LEU A 30 35.66 -2.49 -0.45
CA LEU A 30 35.31 -1.81 0.80
C LEU A 30 33.83 -1.40 0.83
N LEU A 31 33.31 -0.84 -0.26
CA LEU A 31 31.90 -0.47 -0.37
C LEU A 31 30.99 -1.70 -0.27
N TRP A 32 31.37 -2.79 -0.92
CA TRP A 32 30.63 -4.05 -0.86
C TRP A 32 30.64 -4.66 0.55
N TRP A 33 31.80 -4.65 1.22
CA TRP A 33 31.91 -5.08 2.61
C TRP A 33 31.01 -4.24 3.54
N HIS A 34 31.03 -2.92 3.37
CA HIS A 34 30.18 -2.01 4.14
C HIS A 34 28.70 -2.22 3.88
N TYR A 35 28.31 -2.55 2.64
CA TYR A 35 26.94 -2.83 2.27
C TYR A 35 26.45 -4.17 2.84
N ARG A 36 27.27 -5.22 2.73
CA ARG A 36 26.97 -6.57 3.25
C ARG A 36 26.75 -6.58 4.77
N ASN A 37 27.50 -5.75 5.49
CA ASN A 37 27.43 -5.69 6.95
C ASN A 37 26.40 -4.68 7.47
N ARG A 38 25.56 -4.11 6.59
CA ARG A 38 24.42 -3.33 7.09
C ARG A 38 23.44 -4.30 7.75
N PRO A 39 23.08 -4.09 9.02
CA PRO A 39 22.00 -4.87 9.61
C PRO A 39 20.74 -4.65 8.79
N ASP A 40 19.99 -5.71 8.56
CA ASP A 40 18.70 -5.62 7.88
C ASP A 40 17.84 -4.56 8.58
N PRO A 41 17.11 -3.72 7.82
CA PRO A 41 16.19 -2.78 8.43
C PRO A 41 15.20 -3.57 9.28
N ALA A 42 15.01 -3.16 10.54
CA ALA A 42 14.06 -3.81 11.44
C ALA A 42 12.69 -3.90 10.74
N PRO A 43 11.97 -5.03 10.90
CA PRO A 43 10.64 -5.15 10.32
C PRO A 43 9.78 -3.97 10.83
N PRO A 44 8.96 -3.37 9.96
CA PRO A 44 8.12 -2.25 10.37
C PRO A 44 7.30 -2.68 11.60
N VAL A 45 7.34 -1.88 12.66
CA VAL A 45 6.51 -2.10 13.86
C VAL A 45 5.07 -1.82 13.47
N VAL A 46 4.39 -2.81 12.89
CA VAL A 46 2.97 -2.72 12.56
C VAL A 46 2.21 -2.78 13.88
N SER A 47 1.59 -1.65 14.23
CA SER A 47 0.75 -1.57 15.43
C SER A 47 -0.32 -2.66 15.41
N ASN A 48 -0.71 -3.16 16.58
CA ASN A 48 -1.80 -4.15 16.67
C ASN A 48 -3.08 -3.63 15.98
N ARG A 49 -3.33 -2.33 16.08
CA ARG A 49 -4.44 -1.63 15.40
C ARG A 49 -4.35 -1.77 13.88
N GLN A 50 -3.18 -1.53 13.27
CA GLN A 50 -3.01 -1.68 11.82
C GLN A 50 -3.26 -3.12 11.37
N ARG A 51 -2.88 -4.12 12.18
CA ARG A 51 -3.19 -5.53 11.90
C ARG A 51 -4.70 -5.77 11.89
N LEU A 52 -5.43 -5.32 12.91
CA LEU A 52 -6.89 -5.48 12.97
C LEU A 52 -7.60 -4.76 11.82
N VAL A 53 -7.19 -3.53 11.51
CA VAL A 53 -7.74 -2.78 10.36
C VAL A 53 -7.47 -3.51 9.04
N SER A 54 -6.25 -4.03 8.84
CA SER A 54 -5.91 -4.77 7.63
C SER A 54 -6.71 -6.07 7.49
N ALA A 55 -6.95 -6.77 8.60
CA ALA A 55 -7.78 -7.97 8.63
C ALA A 55 -9.25 -7.65 8.30
N ALA A 56 -9.80 -6.57 8.85
CA ALA A 56 -11.15 -6.08 8.52
C ALA A 56 -11.30 -5.70 7.05
N ILE A 57 -10.33 -4.98 6.49
CA ILE A 57 -10.31 -4.66 5.05
C ILE A 57 -10.29 -5.94 4.22
N ALA A 58 -9.45 -6.92 4.58
CA ALA A 58 -9.36 -8.19 3.87
C ALA A 58 -10.67 -8.99 3.94
N ALA A 59 -11.31 -9.05 5.11
CA ALA A 59 -12.59 -9.71 5.30
C ALA A 59 -13.69 -9.05 4.45
N LEU A 60 -13.79 -7.72 4.49
CA LEU A 60 -14.79 -6.98 3.72
C LEU A 60 -14.55 -7.08 2.21
N ARG A 61 -13.31 -7.10 1.74
CA ARG A 61 -13.01 -7.29 0.30
C ARG A 61 -13.27 -8.70 -0.21
N ALA A 62 -13.23 -9.69 0.68
CA ALA A 62 -13.61 -11.06 0.34
C ALA A 62 -15.13 -11.25 0.30
N ASP A 63 -15.89 -10.27 0.79
CA ASP A 63 -17.33 -10.35 0.90
C ASP A 63 -18.03 -10.12 -0.45
N PRO A 64 -18.98 -10.97 -0.86
CA PRO A 64 -19.68 -10.81 -2.12
C PRO A 64 -20.67 -9.62 -2.15
N ASN A 65 -20.92 -8.94 -1.03
CA ASN A 65 -21.82 -7.78 -0.99
C ASN A 65 -21.07 -6.44 -1.02
N VAL A 66 -19.75 -6.45 -0.91
CA VAL A 66 -18.91 -5.24 -0.83
C VAL A 66 -18.09 -5.13 -2.12
N ALA A 67 -18.35 -4.08 -2.90
CA ALA A 67 -17.58 -3.78 -4.10
C ALA A 67 -16.22 -3.16 -3.76
N ASP A 68 -16.21 -2.21 -2.83
CA ASP A 68 -14.99 -1.54 -2.37
C ASP A 68 -15.12 -1.08 -0.91
N ILE A 69 -13.96 -0.91 -0.26
CA ILE A 69 -13.86 -0.43 1.11
C ILE A 69 -12.58 0.40 1.28
N VAL A 70 -12.75 1.61 1.83
CA VAL A 70 -11.67 2.53 2.16
C VAL A 70 -11.77 2.92 3.63
N TYR A 71 -10.65 2.89 4.34
CA TYR A 71 -10.57 3.30 5.74
C TYR A 71 -9.82 4.62 5.90
N SER A 72 -10.44 5.57 6.59
CA SER A 72 -9.85 6.86 6.94
C SER A 72 -9.57 6.94 8.45
N PRO A 73 -8.28 6.97 8.87
CA PRO A 73 -7.91 6.91 10.28
C PRO A 73 -8.21 8.21 11.05
N ALA A 74 -8.32 9.36 10.37
CA ALA A 74 -8.52 10.66 11.01
C ALA A 74 -9.89 10.80 11.71
N GLY A 75 -10.89 10.04 11.25
CA GLY A 75 -12.24 10.02 11.82
C GLY A 75 -12.74 8.62 12.15
N ASP A 76 -11.87 7.61 12.15
CA ASP A 76 -12.21 6.19 12.29
C ASP A 76 -13.37 5.79 11.35
N GLN A 77 -13.32 6.30 10.12
CA GLN A 77 -14.41 6.21 9.15
C GLN A 77 -14.12 5.15 8.11
N TRP A 78 -15.15 4.38 7.75
CA TRP A 78 -15.14 3.32 6.76
C TRP A 78 -16.08 3.70 5.62
N ASP A 79 -15.52 3.99 4.45
CA ASP A 79 -16.28 4.27 3.24
C ASP A 79 -16.47 2.97 2.47
N ALA A 80 -17.69 2.43 2.50
CA ALA A 80 -18.03 1.14 1.94
C ALA A 80 -18.94 1.32 0.71
N THR A 81 -18.53 0.73 -0.41
CA THR A 81 -19.32 0.69 -1.63
C THR A 81 -19.93 -0.71 -1.75
N PRO A 82 -21.25 -0.84 -1.79
CA PRO A 82 -21.85 -2.15 -1.96
C PRO A 82 -21.84 -2.58 -3.44
N ILE A 83 -22.01 -3.88 -3.68
CA ILE A 83 -22.30 -4.38 -5.03
C ILE A 83 -23.72 -3.94 -5.44
N ALA A 84 -23.89 -3.61 -6.71
CA ALA A 84 -25.16 -3.13 -7.29
C ALA A 84 -26.37 -4.00 -6.89
N GLY A 85 -27.48 -3.37 -6.51
CA GLY A 85 -28.73 -4.04 -6.08
C GLY A 85 -29.02 -3.98 -4.57
N THR A 86 -28.17 -3.32 -3.79
CA THR A 86 -28.45 -3.00 -2.37
C THR A 86 -29.12 -1.64 -2.28
N ASP A 87 -30.45 -1.66 -2.15
CA ASP A 87 -31.25 -0.43 -2.12
C ASP A 87 -31.25 0.25 -0.74
N ASP A 88 -30.96 -0.50 0.33
CA ASP A 88 -30.94 0.02 1.71
C ASP A 88 -29.51 0.26 2.21
N ALA A 89 -29.09 1.53 2.16
CA ALA A 89 -27.80 1.96 2.67
C ALA A 89 -27.66 1.75 4.19
N THR A 90 -28.75 1.81 4.96
CA THR A 90 -28.69 1.63 6.42
C THR A 90 -28.46 0.16 6.76
N ALA A 91 -29.21 -0.75 6.11
CA ALA A 91 -29.02 -2.19 6.28
C ALA A 91 -27.60 -2.62 5.89
N PHE A 92 -27.07 -2.09 4.78
CA PHE A 92 -25.68 -2.36 4.38
C PHE A 92 -24.66 -1.79 5.37
N ALA A 93 -24.85 -0.56 5.87
CA ALA A 93 -23.96 0.02 6.87
C ALA A 93 -23.94 -0.80 8.17
N ARG A 94 -25.10 -1.32 8.60
CA ARG A 94 -25.22 -2.24 9.75
C ARG A 94 -24.46 -3.54 9.51
N TYR A 95 -24.60 -4.11 8.32
CA TYR A 95 -23.84 -5.30 7.93
C TYR A 95 -22.34 -5.08 8.03
N VAL A 96 -21.83 -3.97 7.48
CA VAL A 96 -20.41 -3.62 7.57
C VAL A 96 -20.00 -3.43 9.03
N CYS A 97 -20.80 -2.75 9.86
CA CYS A 97 -20.53 -2.65 11.29
C CYS A 97 -20.43 -4.04 11.95
N PHE A 98 -21.32 -4.97 11.66
CA PHE A 98 -21.24 -6.35 12.19
C PHE A 98 -19.92 -7.05 11.81
N VAL A 99 -19.48 -6.93 10.56
CA VAL A 99 -18.19 -7.50 10.12
C VAL A 99 -17.01 -6.83 10.84
N LEU A 100 -17.05 -5.51 11.04
CA LEU A 100 -16.02 -4.78 11.78
C LEU A 100 -15.97 -5.19 13.26
N ASP A 101 -17.12 -5.49 13.88
CA ASP A 101 -17.19 -5.96 15.26
C ASP A 101 -16.54 -7.34 15.42
N ALA A 102 -16.85 -8.26 14.48
CA ALA A 102 -16.26 -9.60 14.43
C ALA A 102 -14.73 -9.58 14.27
N GLN A 103 -14.18 -8.50 13.68
CA GLN A 103 -12.74 -8.27 13.54
C GLN A 103 -12.16 -7.42 14.69
N HIS A 104 -12.96 -7.11 15.70
CA HIS A 104 -12.61 -6.35 16.89
C HIS A 104 -11.96 -4.99 16.59
N VAL A 105 -12.41 -4.31 15.53
CA VAL A 105 -11.86 -3.03 15.08
C VAL A 105 -12.75 -1.82 15.44
N ILE A 106 -13.99 -2.06 15.90
CA ILE A 106 -14.92 -1.00 16.33
C ILE A 106 -14.38 -0.24 17.55
N ARG A 107 -14.62 1.07 17.54
CA ARG A 107 -14.47 2.03 18.63
C ARG A 107 -15.74 2.90 18.68
N PRO A 108 -15.95 3.67 19.77
CA PRO A 108 -17.11 4.56 19.89
C PRO A 108 -17.30 5.52 18.70
N ALA A 109 -16.20 6.01 18.12
CA ALA A 109 -16.23 6.91 16.98
C ALA A 109 -16.30 6.20 15.61
N THR A 110 -16.33 4.87 15.56
CA THR A 110 -16.33 4.14 14.29
C THR A 110 -17.61 4.40 13.53
N SER A 111 -17.47 4.92 12.31
CA SER A 111 -18.59 5.21 11.44
C SER A 111 -18.42 4.57 10.07
N VAL A 112 -19.51 4.07 9.52
CA VAL A 112 -19.58 3.53 8.17
C VAL A 112 -20.37 4.50 7.30
N ARG A 113 -19.78 4.93 6.20
CA ARG A 113 -20.42 5.74 5.18
C ARG A 113 -20.64 4.87 3.95
N VAL A 114 -21.87 4.83 3.46
CA VAL A 114 -22.20 4.06 2.26
C VAL A 114 -22.03 4.92 1.04
N ILE A 115 -21.30 4.41 0.05
CA ILE A 115 -20.94 5.10 -1.17
C ILE A 115 -21.73 4.52 -2.34
N ASP A 116 -22.31 5.40 -3.13
CA ASP A 116 -22.92 5.08 -4.42
C ASP A 116 -21.83 5.14 -5.50
N ASN A 117 -21.56 4.02 -6.16
CA ASN A 117 -20.50 3.97 -7.18
C ASN A 117 -20.80 4.88 -8.37
N ASP A 118 -22.07 4.92 -8.82
CA ASP A 118 -22.47 5.71 -9.98
C ASP A 118 -22.32 7.20 -9.68
N ARG A 119 -22.63 7.62 -8.45
CA ARG A 119 -22.38 9.01 -8.01
C ARG A 119 -20.90 9.30 -7.76
N LEU A 120 -20.13 8.30 -7.33
CA LEU A 120 -18.69 8.46 -7.10
C LEU A 120 -17.98 8.80 -8.41
N GLU A 121 -18.27 8.04 -9.47
CA GLU A 121 -17.74 8.31 -10.81
C GLU A 121 -18.21 9.68 -11.32
N ALA A 122 -19.52 9.99 -11.20
CA ALA A 122 -20.07 11.28 -11.63
C ALA A 122 -19.52 12.50 -10.86
N SER A 123 -19.08 12.31 -9.62
CA SER A 123 -18.55 13.38 -8.76
C SER A 123 -17.05 13.61 -8.90
N GLY A 124 -16.35 12.81 -9.69
CA GLY A 124 -14.89 12.84 -9.79
C GLY A 124 -14.20 12.26 -8.56
N PHE A 125 -14.76 11.18 -7.99
CA PHE A 125 -14.26 10.46 -6.81
C PHE A 125 -14.37 11.23 -5.48
N ASP A 126 -15.38 12.10 -5.34
CA ASP A 126 -15.70 12.74 -4.06
C ASP A 126 -16.65 11.86 -3.22
N TYR A 127 -16.06 11.11 -2.30
CA TYR A 127 -16.76 10.23 -1.36
C TYR A 127 -17.81 10.93 -0.47
N SER A 128 -17.73 12.25 -0.30
CA SER A 128 -18.74 13.00 0.45
C SER A 128 -19.98 13.27 -0.38
N ARG A 129 -19.82 13.57 -1.67
CA ARG A 129 -20.93 13.77 -2.61
C ARG A 129 -21.57 12.46 -3.04
N ALA A 130 -20.78 11.40 -3.10
CA ALA A 130 -21.24 10.06 -3.45
C ALA A 130 -21.94 9.31 -2.29
N SER A 131 -22.01 9.92 -1.10
CA SER A 131 -22.57 9.26 0.07
C SER A 131 -24.09 9.08 -0.04
N ARG A 132 -24.57 7.86 0.26
CA ARG A 132 -26.00 7.54 0.42
C ARG A 132 -26.48 7.65 1.87
N GLY A 133 -25.55 7.79 2.82
CA GLY A 133 -25.82 7.81 4.24
C GLY A 133 -24.59 7.45 5.06
N ARG A 134 -24.69 7.67 6.37
CA ARG A 134 -23.68 7.29 7.35
C ARG A 134 -24.34 6.72 8.60
N LEU A 135 -23.74 5.69 9.17
CA LEU A 135 -24.12 5.06 10.42
C LEU A 135 -22.93 5.03 11.38
N THR A 136 -23.18 5.26 12.67
CA THR A 136 -22.19 5.02 13.73
C THR A 136 -22.43 3.64 14.33
N CYS A 137 -21.38 2.81 14.44
CA CYS A 137 -21.55 1.41 14.81
C CYS A 137 -21.88 1.18 16.30
N GLU A 138 -21.63 2.16 17.17
CA GLU A 138 -21.90 2.06 18.63
C GLU A 138 -23.39 2.00 18.96
N THR A 139 -24.25 2.54 18.10
CA THR A 139 -25.70 2.66 18.36
C THR A 139 -26.49 1.36 18.23
N GLU A 140 -25.89 0.28 17.73
CA GLU A 140 -26.60 -0.97 17.37
C GLU A 140 -26.14 -2.21 18.17
N THR A 141 -25.11 -2.08 19.02
CA THR A 141 -24.61 -3.19 19.87
C THR A 141 -25.32 -3.29 21.23
N ARG A 142 -26.50 -2.68 21.38
CA ARG A 142 -27.26 -2.65 22.64
C ARG A 142 -28.61 -3.35 22.55
#